data_AF-A0AAW1LCE9-F1
#
_entry.id   AF-A0AAW1LCE9-F1
#
_cell.length_a   1.000
_cell.length_b   1.000
_cell.length_c   1.000
_cell.angle_alpha   90.00
_cell.angle_beta   90.00
_cell.angle_gamma   90.00
#
_symmetry.space_group_name_H-M   'P 1'
#
loop_
_entity.id
_entity.type
_entity.pdbx_description
1 polymer ?
#
loop_
_entity_poly.entity_id
_entity_poly.type
_entity_poly.pdbx_seq_one_letter_code
_entity_poly.pdbx_strand_id
1 'polypeptide(L)'
;MIVGNRTIIKTDHKPLLNIFKKPLLRAPKRLQLMLMALQRYNFEIEYINGKNNMVADVLSRAPTQVSKSDEANADLRANIFKINGEKIDVLKSLEEMNTIPEIDNDWMEEI
;
A
#
# COMPACT_ATOMS: atom_id res chain seq x y z
N MET A 1 6.00 -12.75 0.86
CA MET A 1 7.10 -12.35 1.76
C MET A 1 7.85 -11.18 1.11
N ILE A 2 8.03 -10.05 1.79
CA ILE A 2 8.59 -8.81 1.21
C ILE A 2 10.14 -8.78 1.27
N VAL A 3 10.74 -9.54 2.20
CA VAL A 3 12.21 -9.60 2.35
C VAL A 3 12.84 -10.27 1.12
N GLY A 4 13.80 -9.59 0.47
CA GLY A 4 14.54 -10.11 -0.69
C GLY A 4 13.95 -9.76 -2.06
N ASN A 5 12.68 -9.32 -2.13
CA ASN A 5 12.02 -8.98 -3.39
C ASN A 5 11.93 -7.47 -3.58
N ARG A 6 12.18 -7.00 -4.81
CA ARG A 6 11.94 -5.59 -5.17
C ARG A 6 10.44 -5.31 -5.11
N THR A 7 10.05 -4.37 -4.26
CA THR A 7 8.64 -4.04 -4.01
C THR A 7 8.40 -2.56 -4.25
N ILE A 8 7.29 -2.21 -4.92
CA ILE A 8 6.88 -0.81 -5.10
C ILE A 8 5.79 -0.48 -4.08
N ILE A 9 6.06 0.52 -3.24
CA ILE A 9 5.13 1.02 -2.23
C ILE A 9 4.45 2.28 -2.78
N LYS A 10 3.15 2.19 -3.01
CA LYS A 10 2.33 3.34 -3.42
C LYS A 10 1.78 4.06 -2.19
N THR A 11 1.98 5.37 -2.11
CA THR A 11 1.51 6.20 -1.00
C THR A 11 0.90 7.49 -1.51
N ASP A 12 -0.13 7.99 -0.83
CA ASP A 12 -0.69 9.34 -1.05
C ASP A 12 0.04 10.43 -0.26
N HIS A 13 1.14 10.09 0.44
CA HIS A 13 1.83 11.01 1.32
C HIS A 13 3.12 11.58 0.70
N LYS A 14 3.00 12.69 -0.05
CA LYS A 14 4.14 13.38 -0.70
C LYS A 14 5.34 13.67 0.21
N PRO A 15 5.17 14.12 1.47
CA PRO A 15 6.32 14.35 2.35
C PRO A 15 7.16 13.09 2.60
N LEU A 16 6.57 11.90 2.48
CA LEU A 16 7.28 10.64 2.69
C LEU A 16 8.36 10.45 1.62
N LEU A 17 8.05 10.72 0.36
CA LEU A 17 9.05 10.71 -0.73
C LEU A 17 10.28 11.55 -0.39
N ASN A 18 10.06 12.74 0.18
CA ASN A 18 11.15 13.64 0.55
C ASN A 18 11.96 13.14 1.75
N ILE A 19 11.36 12.40 2.67
CA ILE A 19 12.07 11.81 3.81
C ILE A 19 13.06 10.74 3.31
N PHE A 20 12.65 9.90 2.36
CA PHE A 20 13.52 8.84 1.81
C PHE A 20 14.60 9.37 0.87
N LYS A 21 14.41 10.53 0.24
CA LYS A 21 15.44 11.20 -0.58
C LYS A 21 16.53 11.89 0.25
N LYS A 22 16.26 12.20 1.52
CA LYS A 22 17.23 12.92 2.36
C LYS A 22 18.33 11.98 2.84
N PRO A 23 19.58 12.47 2.95
CA PRO A 23 20.65 11.68 3.54
C PRO A 23 20.32 11.37 5.01
N LEU A 24 20.55 10.12 5.42
CA LEU A 24 20.25 9.61 6.77
C LEU A 24 20.78 10.53 7.87
N LEU A 25 22.02 11.02 7.73
CA LEU A 25 22.70 11.88 8.70
C LEU A 25 21.99 13.21 8.96
N ARG A 26 21.15 13.68 8.03
CA ARG A 26 20.41 14.95 8.15
C ARG A 26 18.99 14.78 8.68
N ALA A 27 18.53 13.54 8.83
CA ALA A 27 17.22 13.25 9.42
C ALA A 27 17.27 13.35 10.96
N PRO A 28 16.16 13.75 11.63
CA PRO A 28 16.03 13.64 13.08
C PRO A 28 16.26 12.20 13.58
N LYS A 29 16.76 12.03 14.80
CA LYS A 29 17.09 10.72 15.40
C LYS A 29 16.00 9.66 15.25
N ARG A 30 14.73 10.03 15.45
CA ARG A 30 13.60 9.10 15.27
C ARG A 30 13.48 8.60 13.83
N LEU A 31 13.60 9.50 12.85
CA LEU A 31 13.53 9.14 11.44
C LEU A 31 14.76 8.35 10.99
N GLN A 32 15.94 8.62 11.55
CA GLN A 32 17.14 7.82 11.30
C GLN A 32 16.92 6.35 11.69
N LEU A 33 16.42 6.10 12.90
CA LEU A 33 16.14 4.74 13.36
C LEU A 33 15.10 4.04 12.48
N MET A 34 14.04 4.76 12.07
CA MET A 34 13.03 4.21 11.15
C MET A 34 13.63 3.87 9.78
N LEU A 35 14.44 4.75 9.20
CA LEU A 35 15.10 4.51 7.92
C LEU A 35 16.07 3.33 7.99
N MET A 36 16.87 3.20 9.07
CA MET A 36 17.77 2.07 9.28
C MET A 36 17.02 0.74 9.41
N ALA A 37 15.88 0.73 10.11
CA ALA A 37 15.04 -0.47 10.20
C ALA A 37 14.52 -0.91 8.82
N LEU A 38 14.29 0.04 7.92
CA LEU A 38 13.77 -0.18 6.58
C LEU A 38 14.85 -0.58 5.55
N GLN A 39 16.14 -0.30 5.81
CA GLN A 39 17.25 -0.65 4.90
C GLN A 39 17.35 -2.15 4.57
N ARG A 40 16.76 -3.03 5.39
CA ARG A 40 16.72 -4.48 5.13
C ARG A 40 15.76 -4.87 3.99
N TYR A 41 14.88 -3.97 3.56
CA TYR A 41 13.90 -4.22 2.52
C TYR A 41 14.33 -3.53 1.23
N ASN A 42 14.15 -4.23 0.10
CA ASN A 42 14.38 -3.66 -1.22
C ASN A 42 13.08 -3.07 -1.76
N PHE A 43 12.86 -1.77 -1.56
CA PHE A 43 11.63 -1.12 -2.02
C PHE A 43 11.85 0.26 -2.61
N GLU A 44 10.90 0.66 -3.43
CA GLU A 44 10.78 1.99 -4.00
C GLU A 44 9.45 2.61 -3.58
N ILE A 45 9.42 3.91 -3.34
CA ILE A 45 8.19 4.62 -2.97
C ILE A 45 7.74 5.48 -4.13
N GLU A 46 6.47 5.34 -4.50
CA GLU A 46 5.80 6.12 -5.52
C GLU A 46 4.63 6.89 -4.92
N TYR A 47 4.46 8.15 -5.32
CA TYR A 47 3.28 8.91 -4.95
C TYR A 47 2.12 8.60 -5.89
N ILE A 48 0.96 8.30 -5.32
CA ILE A 48 -0.32 8.24 -6.03
C ILE A 48 -1.30 9.26 -5.45
N ASN A 49 -2.23 9.76 -6.25
CA ASN A 49 -3.29 10.62 -5.75
C ASN A 49 -4.16 9.84 -4.73
N GLY A 50 -4.59 10.48 -3.64
CA GLY A 50 -5.43 9.83 -2.62
C GLY A 50 -6.72 9.22 -3.19
N LYS A 51 -7.27 9.81 -4.27
CA LYS A 51 -8.41 9.23 -5.02
C LYS A 51 -8.11 7.85 -5.63
N ASN A 52 -6.84 7.57 -5.93
CA ASN A 52 -6.41 6.28 -6.48
C ASN A 52 -5.94 5.32 -5.37
N ASN A 53 -5.86 5.79 -4.12
CA ASN A 53 -5.45 5.00 -2.96
C ASN A 53 -6.66 4.52 -2.11
N MET A 54 -7.83 4.37 -2.73
CA MET A 54 -9.08 4.07 -2.01
C MET A 54 -9.03 2.76 -1.25
N VAL A 55 -8.41 1.72 -1.81
CA VAL A 55 -8.31 0.41 -1.14
C VAL A 55 -7.55 0.54 0.18
N ALA A 56 -6.39 1.23 0.17
CA ALA A 56 -5.62 1.45 1.38
C ALA A 56 -6.35 2.36 2.37
N ASP A 57 -7.01 3.44 1.90
CA ASP A 57 -7.78 4.34 2.77
C ASP A 57 -8.95 3.59 3.45
N VAL A 58 -9.71 2.80 2.71
CA VAL A 58 -10.82 1.98 3.24
C VAL A 58 -10.32 0.95 4.25
N LEU A 59 -9.25 0.22 3.94
CA LEU A 59 -8.65 -0.73 4.87
C LEU A 59 -8.13 -0.04 6.14
N SER A 60 -7.57 1.15 6.01
CA SER A 60 -7.04 1.92 7.14
C SER A 60 -8.14 2.50 8.05
N ARG A 61 -9.33 2.77 7.50
CA ARG A 61 -10.50 3.30 8.21
C ARG A 61 -11.49 2.21 8.63
N ALA A 62 -11.21 0.96 8.29
CA ALA A 62 -12.09 -0.16 8.57
C ALA A 62 -12.43 -0.20 10.08
N PRO A 63 -13.71 -0.14 10.46
CA PRO A 63 -14.08 -0.22 11.86
C PRO A 63 -13.63 -1.58 12.39
N THR A 64 -12.69 -1.58 13.32
CA THR A 64 -12.31 -2.81 14.01
C THR A 64 -13.47 -3.13 14.95
N GLN A 65 -14.43 -3.93 14.50
CA GLN A 65 -15.50 -4.42 15.38
C GLN A 65 -14.89 -5.43 16.36
N VAL A 66 -14.19 -4.92 17.37
CA VAL A 66 -13.87 -5.68 18.57
C VAL A 66 -15.03 -5.46 19.53
N SER A 67 -16.13 -6.19 19.31
CA SER A 67 -17.01 -6.51 20.42
C SER A 67 -16.17 -7.35 21.39
N LYS A 68 -16.07 -6.93 22.65
CA LYS A 68 -15.34 -7.62 23.71
C LYS A 68 -15.96 -8.99 24.11
N SER A 69 -16.75 -9.62 23.24
CA SER A 69 -17.54 -10.81 23.57
C SER A 69 -17.26 -12.06 22.73
N ASP A 70 -16.53 -12.00 21.62
CA ASP A 70 -16.48 -13.13 20.69
C ASP A 70 -15.05 -13.47 20.27
N GLU A 71 -14.26 -13.98 21.21
CA GLU A 71 -12.92 -14.55 20.98
C GLU A 71 -12.95 -15.89 20.22
N ALA A 72 -14.12 -16.46 19.92
CA ALA A 72 -14.23 -17.82 19.38
C ALA A 72 -14.45 -17.94 17.86
N ASN A 73 -14.67 -16.84 17.11
CA ASN A 73 -14.99 -16.92 15.67
C ASN A 73 -14.19 -15.90 14.84
N ALA A 74 -12.86 -15.93 14.95
CA ALA A 74 -11.97 -15.04 14.20
C ALA A 74 -11.85 -15.41 12.70
N ASP A 75 -12.21 -16.64 12.31
CA ASP A 75 -11.83 -17.21 11.01
C ASP A 75 -12.83 -16.98 9.85
N LEU A 76 -13.96 -16.30 10.07
CA LEU A 76 -14.96 -16.04 9.02
C LEU A 76 -15.35 -14.57 8.85
N ARG A 77 -14.46 -13.64 9.22
CA ARG A 77 -14.67 -12.21 8.93
C ARG A 77 -14.35 -11.90 7.47
N ALA A 78 -15.23 -12.40 6.61
CA ALA A 78 -15.26 -12.10 5.18
C ALA A 78 -15.16 -10.59 4.96
N ASN A 79 -14.18 -10.22 4.13
CA ASN A 79 -13.90 -8.89 3.61
C ASN A 79 -15.07 -8.35 2.77
N ILE A 80 -16.20 -8.07 3.41
CA ILE A 80 -17.35 -7.42 2.79
C ILE A 80 -17.33 -5.95 3.21
N PHE A 81 -16.76 -5.11 2.35
CA PHE A 81 -16.77 -3.67 2.53
C PHE A 81 -18.00 -3.09 1.83
N LYS A 82 -18.86 -2.38 2.57
CA LYS A 82 -19.96 -1.59 2.00
C LYS A 82 -19.42 -0.21 1.66
N ILE A 83 -19.46 0.16 0.37
CA ILE A 83 -19.28 1.55 -0.06
C ILE A 83 -20.60 1.96 -0.73
N ASN A 84 -21.21 3.07 -0.29
CA ASN A 84 -22.49 3.60 -0.80
C ASN A 84 -23.67 2.59 -0.82
N GLY A 85 -23.66 1.60 0.07
CA GLY A 85 -24.73 0.59 0.14
C GLY A 85 -24.58 -0.58 -0.82
N GLU A 86 -23.59 -0.54 -1.73
CA GLU A 86 -23.26 -1.65 -2.60
C GLU A 86 -22.16 -2.53 -2.00
N LYS A 87 -22.34 -3.84 -2.17
CA LYS A 87 -21.43 -4.87 -1.68
C LYS A 87 -20.28 -5.00 -2.67
N ILE A 88 -19.08 -4.60 -2.29
CA ILE A 88 -17.89 -4.77 -3.14
C ILE A 88 -17.11 -6.00 -2.64
N ASP A 89 -17.03 -7.02 -3.48
CA ASP A 89 -16.14 -8.15 -3.26
C ASP A 89 -14.71 -7.73 -3.64
N VAL A 90 -13.91 -7.39 -2.63
CA VAL A 90 -12.54 -6.85 -2.78
C VAL A 90 -11.63 -7.76 -3.61
N LEU A 91 -11.88 -9.08 -3.58
CA LEU A 91 -11.15 -10.07 -4.38
C LEU A 91 -11.37 -9.88 -5.89
N LYS A 92 -12.58 -9.50 -6.30
CA LYS A 92 -12.92 -9.29 -7.71
C LYS A 92 -12.25 -8.03 -8.28
N SER A 93 -12.21 -6.95 -7.49
CA SER A 93 -11.52 -5.72 -7.89
C SER A 93 -10.00 -5.87 -7.95
N LEU A 94 -9.42 -6.77 -7.17
CA LEU A 94 -7.98 -7.09 -7.22
C LEU A 94 -7.61 -7.89 -8.48
N GLU A 95 -8.50 -8.77 -8.95
CA GLU A 95 -8.34 -9.48 -10.23
C GLU A 95 -8.42 -8.51 -11.42
N GLU A 96 -9.37 -7.57 -11.40
CA GLU A 96 -9.55 -6.58 -12.48
C GLU A 96 -8.35 -5.63 -12.62
N MET A 97 -7.66 -5.27 -11.52
CA MET A 97 -6.46 -4.42 -11.54
C MET A 97 -5.14 -5.16 -11.83
N ASN A 98 -5.10 -6.49 -11.77
CA ASN A 98 -3.91 -7.28 -12.10
C ASN A 98 -3.80 -7.64 -13.59
N THR A 99 -4.78 -7.24 -14.40
CA THR A 99 -4.65 -7.26 -15.86
C THR A 99 -3.75 -6.10 -16.28
N ILE A 100 -2.43 -6.28 -16.15
CA ILE A 100 -1.44 -5.38 -16.75
C ILE A 100 -1.63 -5.53 -18.28
N PRO A 101 -2.05 -4.48 -19.02
CA PRO A 101 -1.97 -4.55 -20.47
C PRO A 101 -0.49 -4.69 -20.82
N GLU A 102 -0.15 -5.66 -21.67
CA GLU A 102 1.19 -5.79 -22.24
C GLU A 102 1.66 -4.39 -22.67
N ILE A 103 2.73 -3.90 -22.05
CA ILE A 103 3.34 -2.64 -22.45
C ILE A 103 3.91 -2.89 -23.84
N ASP A 104 3.23 -2.33 -24.84
CA ASP A 104 3.76 -2.18 -26.18
C ASP A 104 5.04 -1.34 -26.08
N ASN A 105 6.19 -1.98 -26.30
CA ASN A 105 7.52 -1.37 -26.21
C ASN A 105 7.84 -0.54 -27.47
N ASP A 106 6.89 0.28 -27.92
CA ASP A 106 7.02 1.14 -29.11
C ASP A 106 7.78 2.45 -28.80
N TRP A 107 8.05 2.74 -27.51
CA TRP A 107 8.68 3.99 -27.05
C TRP A 107 10.21 3.95 -26.99
N MET A 108 10.85 2.90 -27.52
CA MET A 108 12.32 2.71 -27.47
C MET A 108 13.01 2.76 -28.85
N GLU A 109 12.38 3.32 -29.88
CA GLU A 109 13.00 3.49 -31.21
C GLU A 109 13.42 4.93 -31.58
N GLU A 110 13.33 5.91 -30.66
CA GLU A 110 13.89 7.25 -30.90
C GLU A 110 14.96 7.63 -29.86
N ILE A 111 16.16 7.06 -30.02
CA ILE A 111 17.45 7.68 -29.64
C ILE A 111 18.40 7.60 -30.83
#